data_AF-A0AA38X4N0-F1
#
_entry.id   AF-A0AA38X4N0-F1
#
_cell.length_a   1.000
_cell.length_b   1.000
_cell.length_c   1.000
_cell.angle_alpha   90.00
_cell.angle_beta   90.00
_cell.angle_gamma   90.00
#
_symmetry.space_group_name_H-M   'P 1'
#
loop_
_entity.id
_entity.type
_entity.pdbx_description
1 polymer ?
#
loop_
_entity_poly.entity_id
_entity_poly.type
_entity_poly.pdbx_seq_one_letter_code
_entity_poly.pdbx_strand_id
1 'polypeptide(L)'
;MPGFPRLGAQEHHAKSASSANGVKLRSQFFPDELISTNERYGTIHDNLRARRKGRAFKVKVPIYRDTETPWPWKESKHLHSPNGVQEQDARRGEDQAENFIYGDSMSYGPSCCGLQITMQARNLREARYLHDQLCPIGPILMALSAATPFFRGFLTDTDLRWNQSALAVDDRTSQELKASSSAPRWSHSAMYISDDPRCHSKYNKPVCKGGQRIEQQLQRGGMDALLASHYATILARDPIALTKKELQDHEDVDLFEILQSAVWPHVDFKVPSSDGKAGWRVEFRPLEVQPTDFENASFAIFVALLARTILHFDLNLYIPIEKVEENMQRAHTRNAVMSERFFFRRKIHPTQEEKRNLDDEYTMMTIDGVINGSESSSSEAIQSFPGLIPLVQSYVEDEYAAEPQEKRRQLLKHLDLIRKRATGELPTPASWMRRFVQEHEEYKQDSIVSERICFDLMQRIRDLGAAHAFSDELGT
;
A
#
# COMPACT_ATOMS: atom_id res chain seq x y z
N MET A 1 -0.82 3.61 14.84
CA MET A 1 -1.89 2.94 14.08
C MET A 1 -1.98 3.52 12.66
N PRO A 2 -2.41 2.75 11.65
CA PRO A 2 -2.41 3.19 10.25
C PRO A 2 -3.53 4.15 9.87
N GLY A 3 -4.68 4.10 10.54
CA GLY A 3 -5.74 5.09 10.36
C GLY A 3 -6.59 5.21 11.63
N PHE A 4 -6.90 6.43 12.06
CA PHE A 4 -7.71 6.65 13.26
C PHE A 4 -9.18 6.25 12.99
N PRO A 5 -9.85 5.44 13.85
CA PRO A 5 -11.08 4.75 13.47
C PRO A 5 -12.23 5.71 13.14
N ARG A 6 -12.29 6.82 13.88
CA ARG A 6 -13.32 7.86 13.76
C ARG A 6 -12.81 9.13 13.05
N LEU A 7 -11.75 9.04 12.25
CA LEU A 7 -11.22 10.20 11.52
C LEU A 7 -12.29 10.76 10.56
N GLY A 8 -12.76 11.98 10.80
CA GLY A 8 -13.83 12.61 10.02
C GLY A 8 -15.22 12.02 10.28
N ALA A 9 -15.41 11.34 11.42
CA ALA A 9 -16.74 11.00 11.92
C ALA A 9 -17.43 12.26 12.45
N GLN A 10 -18.73 12.40 12.20
CA GLN A 10 -19.53 13.44 12.84
C GLN A 10 -19.91 12.96 14.25
N GLU A 11 -19.74 13.80 15.25
CA GLU A 11 -20.16 13.47 16.62
C GLU A 11 -21.69 13.43 16.74
N HIS A 12 -22.18 12.59 17.66
CA HIS A 12 -23.57 12.64 18.10
C HIS A 12 -23.81 13.77 19.12
N HIS A 13 -22.77 14.26 19.81
CA HIS A 13 -22.95 15.10 21.00
C HIS A 13 -22.09 16.37 21.13
N ALA A 14 -21.03 16.61 20.34
CA ALA A 14 -20.37 17.94 20.35
C ALA A 14 -20.17 18.54 18.95
N LYS A 15 -20.34 19.86 18.90
CA LYS A 15 -19.88 20.67 17.76
C LYS A 15 -18.36 20.77 17.87
N SER A 16 -17.65 20.25 16.88
CA SER A 16 -16.23 20.57 16.66
C SER A 16 -16.01 22.09 16.81
N ALA A 17 -15.00 22.47 17.59
CA ALA A 17 -14.64 23.88 17.83
C ALA A 17 -14.18 24.60 16.54
N SER A 18 -13.72 23.85 15.55
CA SER A 18 -13.31 24.35 14.23
C SER A 18 -14.39 24.03 13.18
N SER A 19 -14.70 25.04 12.34
CA SER A 19 -15.74 24.92 11.33
C SER A 19 -15.28 24.05 10.16
N ALA A 20 -15.99 22.94 9.92
CA ALA A 20 -15.93 22.24 8.64
C ALA A 20 -16.27 23.20 7.47
N ASN A 21 -15.89 22.83 6.25
CA ASN A 21 -15.97 23.66 5.04
C ASN A 21 -14.98 24.84 5.01
N GLY A 22 -13.78 24.66 5.55
CA GLY A 22 -12.67 25.60 5.39
C GLY A 22 -12.30 25.84 3.92
N VAL A 23 -11.55 26.91 3.64
CA VAL A 23 -11.23 27.36 2.26
C VAL A 23 -10.27 26.39 1.56
N LYS A 24 -9.40 25.73 2.32
CA LYS A 24 -8.41 24.78 1.80
C LYS A 24 -9.09 23.46 1.49
N LEU A 25 -9.44 22.65 2.50
CA LEU A 25 -10.00 21.31 2.30
C LEU A 25 -11.37 21.34 1.65
N ARG A 26 -12.19 22.35 1.99
CA ARG A 26 -13.62 22.44 1.63
C ARG A 26 -14.36 21.12 1.88
N SER A 27 -13.99 20.47 2.98
CA SER A 27 -14.52 19.19 3.42
C SER A 27 -15.59 19.43 4.48
N GLN A 28 -16.68 18.70 4.40
CA GLN A 28 -17.71 18.67 5.43
C GLN A 28 -17.24 17.90 6.68
N PHE A 29 -16.21 17.08 6.55
CA PHE A 29 -15.76 16.17 7.61
C PHE A 29 -14.47 16.63 8.28
N PHE A 30 -13.67 17.46 7.60
CA PHE A 30 -12.40 17.93 8.12
C PHE A 30 -12.30 19.46 8.23
N PRO A 31 -11.73 19.95 9.35
CA PRO A 31 -11.28 21.32 9.48
C PRO A 31 -9.95 21.53 8.73
N ASP A 32 -9.67 22.74 8.25
CA ASP A 32 -8.45 23.06 7.49
C ASP A 32 -7.17 22.88 8.34
N GLU A 33 -7.30 22.94 9.66
CA GLU A 33 -6.26 22.73 10.68
C GLU A 33 -5.68 21.31 10.66
N LEU A 34 -6.34 20.36 9.98
CA LEU A 34 -5.77 19.03 9.74
C LEU A 34 -4.55 19.09 8.81
N ILE A 35 -4.44 20.11 7.95
CA ILE A 35 -3.30 20.28 7.06
C ILE A 35 -2.10 20.83 7.84
N SER A 36 -0.94 20.23 7.63
CA SER A 36 0.35 20.76 8.10
C SER A 36 0.56 22.22 7.70
N THR A 37 1.23 22.97 8.56
CA THR A 37 1.59 24.38 8.33
C THR A 37 2.69 24.56 7.27
N ASN A 38 3.33 23.48 6.83
CA ASN A 38 4.29 23.54 5.72
C ASN A 38 3.55 23.81 4.39
N GLU A 39 3.95 24.88 3.70
CA GLU A 39 3.33 25.42 2.48
C GLU A 39 3.11 24.36 1.38
N ARG A 40 4.01 23.38 1.27
CA ARG A 40 3.93 22.34 0.23
C ARG A 40 2.63 21.54 0.31
N TYR A 41 2.13 21.23 1.51
CA TYR A 41 0.90 20.46 1.65
C TYR A 41 -0.34 21.25 1.22
N GLY A 42 -0.38 22.55 1.50
CA GLY A 42 -1.42 23.44 0.97
C GLY A 42 -1.35 23.54 -0.55
N THR A 43 -0.14 23.68 -1.09
CA THR A 43 0.12 23.73 -2.55
C THR A 43 -0.36 22.47 -3.25
N ILE A 44 -0.06 21.28 -2.71
CA ILE A 44 -0.52 20.01 -3.26
C ILE A 44 -2.04 19.98 -3.32
N HIS A 45 -2.71 20.37 -2.23
CA HIS A 45 -4.17 20.37 -2.17
C HIS A 45 -4.79 21.28 -3.26
N ASP A 46 -4.29 22.51 -3.39
CA ASP A 46 -4.79 23.48 -4.38
C ASP A 46 -4.53 23.02 -5.81
N ASN A 47 -3.32 22.52 -6.10
CA ASN A 47 -2.96 22.02 -7.42
C ASN A 47 -3.78 20.79 -7.82
N LEU A 48 -4.02 19.86 -6.89
CA LEU A 48 -4.83 18.68 -7.17
C LEU A 48 -6.28 19.07 -7.51
N ARG A 49 -6.85 20.01 -6.76
CA ARG A 49 -8.19 20.53 -7.03
C ARG A 49 -8.28 21.27 -8.36
N ALA A 50 -7.27 22.09 -8.68
CA ALA A 50 -7.19 22.81 -9.94
C ALA A 50 -7.09 21.83 -11.12
N ARG A 51 -6.23 20.82 -11.02
CA ARG A 51 -6.08 19.76 -12.03
C ARG A 51 -7.39 19.01 -12.26
N ARG A 52 -8.13 18.70 -11.18
CA ARG A 52 -9.46 18.09 -11.23
C ARG A 52 -10.56 19.02 -11.79
N LYS A 53 -10.23 20.26 -12.18
CA LYS A 53 -11.17 21.29 -12.68
C LYS A 53 -12.37 21.50 -11.73
N GLY A 54 -12.09 21.49 -10.43
CA GLY A 54 -13.11 21.68 -9.39
C GLY A 54 -13.99 20.46 -9.10
N ARG A 55 -13.76 19.30 -9.74
CA ARG A 55 -14.44 18.04 -9.40
C ARG A 55 -14.13 17.65 -7.95
N ALA A 56 -15.18 17.51 -7.14
CA ALA A 56 -15.10 17.15 -5.72
C ALA A 56 -14.31 15.85 -5.51
N PHE A 57 -13.59 15.75 -4.39
CA PHE A 57 -12.97 14.51 -3.94
C PHE A 57 -14.04 13.47 -3.62
N LYS A 58 -13.77 12.21 -3.96
CA LYS A 58 -14.70 11.10 -3.76
C LYS A 58 -13.90 9.87 -3.37
N VAL A 59 -13.87 9.60 -2.08
CA VAL A 59 -13.34 8.36 -1.50
C VAL A 59 -14.54 7.52 -1.13
N LYS A 60 -14.57 6.28 -1.62
CA LYS A 60 -15.64 5.32 -1.33
C LYS A 60 -15.02 4.08 -0.74
N VAL A 61 -15.39 3.76 0.50
CA VAL A 61 -14.89 2.59 1.21
C VAL A 61 -16.07 1.66 1.48
N PRO A 62 -16.00 0.38 1.07
CA PRO A 62 -17.14 -0.53 1.23
C PRO A 62 -17.44 -0.71 2.71
N ILE A 63 -18.71 -0.57 3.09
CA ILE A 63 -19.13 -0.80 4.47
C ILE A 63 -19.20 -2.30 4.76
N TYR A 64 -18.80 -2.71 5.96
CA TYR A 64 -19.03 -4.05 6.44
C TYR A 64 -20.54 -4.33 6.55
N ARG A 65 -20.99 -5.53 6.15
CA ARG A 65 -22.38 -5.94 6.30
C ARG A 65 -22.51 -6.90 7.48
N ASP A 66 -22.89 -6.35 8.63
CA ASP A 66 -23.24 -7.12 9.82
C ASP A 66 -24.76 -7.35 9.89
N THR A 67 -25.23 -8.05 10.92
CA THR A 67 -26.59 -8.55 11.11
C THR A 67 -27.64 -7.43 11.09
N GLU A 68 -27.39 -6.36 11.85
CA GLU A 68 -28.27 -5.19 11.96
C GLU A 68 -27.82 -4.03 11.06
N THR A 69 -26.84 -4.26 10.17
CA THR A 69 -26.44 -3.24 9.19
C THR A 69 -27.51 -3.13 8.10
N PRO A 70 -28.15 -1.97 7.91
CA PRO A 70 -29.19 -1.82 6.89
C PRO A 70 -28.65 -2.14 5.49
N TRP A 71 -29.43 -2.88 4.69
CA TRP A 71 -29.04 -3.23 3.34
C TRP A 71 -30.19 -2.99 2.32
N PRO A 72 -29.98 -2.16 1.28
CA PRO A 72 -28.76 -1.41 0.97
C PRO A 72 -28.49 -0.29 2.00
N TRP A 73 -27.21 -0.10 2.34
CA TRP A 73 -26.76 0.93 3.26
C TRP A 73 -26.66 2.29 2.56
N LYS A 74 -27.11 3.36 3.24
CA LYS A 74 -27.08 4.75 2.74
C LYS A 74 -26.62 5.69 3.84
N GLU A 75 -25.50 6.37 3.63
CA GLU A 75 -24.85 7.21 4.65
C GLU A 75 -25.76 8.33 5.15
N SER A 76 -26.55 8.93 4.26
CA SER A 76 -27.46 10.04 4.59
C SER A 76 -28.51 9.70 5.65
N LYS A 77 -28.81 8.41 5.87
CA LYS A 77 -29.74 7.96 6.92
C LYS A 77 -29.08 7.85 8.30
N HIS A 78 -27.75 7.88 8.35
CA HIS A 78 -26.96 7.69 9.57
C HIS A 78 -26.25 8.97 10.04
N LEU A 79 -26.14 10.00 9.19
CA LEU A 79 -25.58 11.30 9.55
C LEU A 79 -26.66 12.23 10.14
N HIS A 80 -26.30 12.95 11.21
CA HIS A 80 -27.14 14.01 11.77
C HIS A 80 -27.30 15.21 10.84
N SER A 81 -26.30 15.48 10.00
CA SER A 81 -26.31 16.55 9.01
C SER A 81 -25.94 15.98 7.63
N PRO A 82 -26.90 15.35 6.92
CA PRO A 82 -26.64 14.79 5.61
C PRO A 82 -26.32 15.92 4.61
N ASN A 83 -25.24 15.78 3.85
CA ASN A 83 -24.91 16.70 2.75
C ASN A 83 -25.57 16.33 1.41
N GLY A 84 -26.19 15.14 1.35
CA GLY A 84 -26.84 14.61 0.16
C GLY A 84 -25.91 14.33 -1.02
N VAL A 85 -24.58 14.32 -0.82
CA VAL A 85 -23.59 14.18 -1.90
C VAL A 85 -23.69 12.81 -2.55
N GLN A 86 -23.84 11.76 -1.73
CA GLN A 86 -24.04 10.39 -2.20
C GLN A 86 -25.30 10.26 -3.08
N GLU A 87 -26.42 10.87 -2.68
CA GLU A 87 -27.68 10.85 -3.44
C GLU A 87 -27.66 11.75 -4.66
N GLN A 88 -26.92 12.86 -4.63
CA GLN A 88 -26.73 13.71 -5.80
C GLN A 88 -25.91 12.97 -6.88
N ASP A 89 -24.87 12.25 -6.47
CA ASP A 89 -24.08 11.42 -7.37
C ASP A 89 -24.90 10.27 -7.98
N ALA A 90 -25.70 9.59 -7.16
CA ALA A 90 -26.63 8.54 -7.61
C ALA A 90 -27.57 9.06 -8.72
N ARG A 91 -28.13 10.27 -8.52
CA ARG A 91 -29.08 10.91 -9.44
C ARG A 91 -28.45 11.30 -10.77
N ARG A 92 -27.14 11.53 -10.82
CA ARG A 92 -26.41 11.82 -12.06
C ARG A 92 -26.07 10.57 -12.87
N GLY A 93 -26.33 9.37 -12.32
CA GLY A 93 -26.00 8.10 -12.96
C GLY A 93 -24.50 7.85 -13.09
N GLU A 94 -23.68 8.55 -12.30
CA GLU A 94 -22.22 8.54 -12.44
C GLU A 94 -21.54 7.43 -11.64
N ASP A 95 -22.21 6.84 -10.64
CA ASP A 95 -21.56 5.89 -9.72
C ASP A 95 -22.55 5.12 -8.79
N GLN A 96 -22.13 3.97 -8.23
CA GLN A 96 -22.89 3.22 -7.22
C GLN A 96 -22.90 3.99 -5.90
N ALA A 97 -24.08 4.37 -5.44
CA ALA A 97 -24.26 5.23 -4.28
C ALA A 97 -24.66 4.49 -2.99
N GLU A 98 -24.73 3.17 -3.01
CA GLU A 98 -25.16 2.36 -1.86
C GLU A 98 -23.99 1.51 -1.38
N ASN A 99 -23.97 1.14 -0.09
CA ASN A 99 -23.01 0.22 0.52
C ASN A 99 -21.55 0.72 0.58
N PHE A 100 -21.33 2.02 0.49
CA PHE A 100 -20.01 2.65 0.65
C PHE A 100 -20.10 3.85 1.60
N ILE A 101 -19.16 3.92 2.55
CA ILE A 101 -18.91 5.10 3.38
C ILE A 101 -18.16 6.13 2.52
N TYR A 102 -18.61 7.39 2.56
CA TYR A 102 -18.13 8.44 1.67
C TYR A 102 -17.08 9.33 2.33
N GLY A 103 -16.10 9.82 1.56
CA GLY A 103 -15.14 10.82 1.98
C GLY A 103 -14.93 11.88 0.90
N ASP A 104 -14.83 13.14 1.30
CA ASP A 104 -14.87 14.31 0.41
C ASP A 104 -13.57 15.13 0.42
N SER A 105 -12.47 14.54 0.90
CA SER A 105 -11.20 15.24 1.08
C SER A 105 -10.02 14.41 0.63
N MET A 106 -9.01 15.09 0.07
CA MET A 106 -7.69 14.50 -0.16
C MET A 106 -7.09 13.96 1.14
N SER A 107 -7.37 14.59 2.28
CA SER A 107 -6.79 14.23 3.57
C SER A 107 -7.10 12.80 4.01
N TYR A 108 -8.15 12.17 3.46
CA TYR A 108 -8.44 10.76 3.74
C TYR A 108 -7.33 9.79 3.27
N GLY A 109 -6.40 10.20 2.43
CA GLY A 109 -5.22 9.40 2.07
C GLY A 109 -4.00 9.74 2.91
N PRO A 110 -3.38 10.91 2.73
CA PRO A 110 -2.11 11.27 3.39
C PRO A 110 -2.16 11.39 4.92
N SER A 111 -3.35 11.37 5.54
CA SER A 111 -3.47 11.32 7.01
C SER A 111 -3.32 9.91 7.60
N CYS A 112 -3.23 8.88 6.75
CA CYS A 112 -2.95 7.51 7.17
C CYS A 112 -1.43 7.28 7.31
N CYS A 113 -1.05 6.37 8.19
CA CYS A 113 0.32 5.97 8.46
C CYS A 113 0.64 4.63 7.79
N GLY A 114 1.86 4.51 7.25
CA GLY A 114 2.39 3.26 6.71
C GLY A 114 3.81 3.02 7.20
N LEU A 115 4.24 1.75 7.21
CA LEU A 115 5.63 1.40 7.44
C LEU A 115 6.35 1.36 6.08
N GLN A 116 7.46 2.08 5.95
CA GLN A 116 8.22 2.14 4.71
C GLN A 116 9.69 1.82 4.99
N ILE A 117 10.26 0.93 4.18
CA ILE A 117 11.65 0.48 4.32
C ILE A 117 12.41 0.90 3.08
N THR A 118 13.37 1.81 3.25
CA THR A 118 14.30 2.20 2.17
C THR A 118 15.61 1.46 2.33
N MET A 119 16.04 0.79 1.27
CA MET A 119 17.30 0.05 1.20
C MET A 119 18.20 0.65 0.14
N GLN A 120 19.46 0.90 0.49
CA GLN A 120 20.48 1.32 -0.46
C GLN A 120 21.13 0.09 -1.10
N ALA A 121 21.13 0.06 -2.43
CA ALA A 121 21.81 -0.97 -3.21
C ALA A 121 23.26 -0.55 -3.49
N ARG A 122 24.10 -1.50 -3.92
CA ARG A 122 25.51 -1.24 -4.26
C ARG A 122 25.69 -0.33 -5.47
N ASN A 123 24.76 -0.37 -6.44
CA ASN A 123 24.79 0.39 -7.68
C ASN A 123 23.42 0.38 -8.38
N LEU A 124 23.31 1.10 -9.51
CA LEU A 124 22.11 1.21 -10.33
C LEU A 124 21.54 -0.17 -10.75
N ARG A 125 22.39 -1.10 -11.17
CA ARG A 125 21.94 -2.42 -11.66
C ARG A 125 21.30 -3.24 -10.56
N GLU A 126 21.92 -3.30 -9.39
CA GLU A 126 21.35 -3.99 -8.23
C GLU A 126 20.07 -3.31 -7.75
N ALA A 127 20.01 -1.97 -7.75
CA ALA A 127 18.80 -1.24 -7.36
C ALA A 127 17.61 -1.55 -8.28
N ARG A 128 17.83 -1.57 -9.61
CA ARG A 128 16.78 -1.92 -10.58
C ARG A 128 16.33 -3.37 -10.41
N TYR A 129 17.25 -4.30 -10.24
CA TYR A 129 16.93 -5.70 -9.98
C TYR A 129 16.12 -5.87 -8.70
N LEU A 130 16.55 -5.27 -7.59
CA LEU A 130 15.87 -5.36 -6.31
C LEU A 130 14.48 -4.71 -6.34
N HIS A 131 14.33 -3.56 -7.00
CA HIS A 131 13.02 -2.94 -7.24
C HIS A 131 12.06 -3.94 -7.88
N ASP A 132 12.52 -4.59 -8.95
CA ASP A 132 11.70 -5.52 -9.70
C ASP A 132 11.33 -6.76 -8.90
N GLN A 133 12.28 -7.36 -8.18
CA GLN A 133 12.02 -8.54 -7.35
C GLN A 133 11.07 -8.24 -6.19
N LEU A 134 11.06 -7.01 -5.67
CA LEU A 134 10.15 -6.61 -4.59
C LEU A 134 8.73 -6.28 -5.08
N CYS A 135 8.52 -6.02 -6.37
CA CYS A 135 7.20 -5.69 -6.90
C CYS A 135 6.15 -6.79 -6.62
N PRO A 136 6.41 -8.10 -6.91
CA PRO A 136 5.49 -9.19 -6.58
C PRO A 136 5.32 -9.45 -5.07
N ILE A 137 6.31 -9.10 -4.26
CA ILE A 137 6.26 -9.24 -2.78
C ILE A 137 5.28 -8.23 -2.16
N GLY A 138 5.18 -7.05 -2.76
CA GLY A 138 4.33 -5.95 -2.33
C GLY A 138 2.94 -6.33 -1.83
N PRO A 139 2.06 -6.87 -2.69
CA PRO A 139 0.70 -7.23 -2.31
C PRO A 139 0.61 -8.35 -1.26
N ILE A 140 1.58 -9.27 -1.22
CA ILE A 140 1.63 -10.36 -0.23
C ILE A 140 1.82 -9.78 1.17
N LEU A 141 2.83 -8.91 1.35
CA LEU A 141 3.10 -8.31 2.65
C LEU A 141 2.09 -7.22 3.00
N MET A 142 1.49 -6.57 2.00
CA MET A 142 0.37 -5.66 2.23
C MET A 142 -0.77 -6.38 2.96
N ALA A 143 -1.25 -7.51 2.41
CA ALA A 143 -2.30 -8.31 3.04
C ALA A 143 -1.89 -8.91 4.39
N LEU A 144 -0.64 -9.36 4.55
CA LEU A 144 -0.15 -9.90 5.83
C LEU A 144 -0.04 -8.83 6.93
N SER A 145 0.24 -7.58 6.55
CA SER A 145 0.35 -6.44 7.46
C SER A 145 -0.99 -5.74 7.78
N ALA A 146 -2.10 -6.21 7.21
CA ALA A 146 -3.39 -5.50 7.19
C ALA A 146 -3.82 -4.96 8.57
N ALA A 147 -4.09 -3.64 8.64
CA ALA A 147 -4.34 -2.96 9.90
C ALA A 147 -5.32 -1.77 9.80
N THR A 148 -6.11 -1.62 8.72
CA THR A 148 -7.09 -0.54 8.57
C THR A 148 -8.51 -1.09 8.30
N PRO A 149 -9.23 -1.58 9.33
CA PRO A 149 -10.59 -2.10 9.18
C PRO A 149 -11.70 -1.05 9.43
N PHE A 150 -11.34 0.24 9.49
CA PHE A 150 -12.23 1.32 9.85
C PHE A 150 -12.16 2.48 8.88
N PHE A 151 -13.29 3.15 8.68
CA PHE A 151 -13.35 4.43 7.99
C PHE A 151 -14.49 5.28 8.55
N ARG A 152 -14.18 6.50 8.99
CA ARG A 152 -15.15 7.49 9.51
C ARG A 152 -16.09 6.97 10.61
N GLY A 153 -15.62 6.05 11.45
CA GLY A 153 -16.40 5.48 12.55
C GLY A 153 -17.29 4.30 12.16
N PHE A 154 -17.00 3.66 11.03
CA PHE A 154 -17.67 2.44 10.59
C PHE A 154 -16.67 1.33 10.34
N LEU A 155 -17.09 0.07 10.55
CA LEU A 155 -16.39 -1.10 10.06
C LEU A 155 -16.45 -1.16 8.53
N THR A 156 -15.31 -1.46 7.90
CA THR A 156 -15.18 -1.55 6.44
C THR A 156 -15.12 -3.00 5.98
N ASP A 157 -15.53 -3.30 4.75
CA ASP A 157 -15.36 -4.63 4.12
C ASP A 157 -14.02 -4.76 3.38
N THR A 158 -13.01 -4.06 3.90
CA THR A 158 -11.61 -4.11 3.50
C THR A 158 -10.75 -3.85 4.74
N ASP A 159 -9.49 -4.27 4.70
CA ASP A 159 -8.57 -4.18 5.84
C ASP A 159 -7.32 -3.29 5.57
N LEU A 160 -7.30 -2.56 4.46
CA LEU A 160 -6.13 -1.80 3.99
C LEU A 160 -6.45 -0.34 3.64
N ARG A 161 -5.45 0.54 3.84
CA ARG A 161 -5.55 1.97 3.51
C ARG A 161 -5.26 2.30 2.03
N TRP A 162 -4.76 1.35 1.24
CA TRP A 162 -4.07 1.65 -0.02
C TRP A 162 -5.02 2.25 -1.08
N ASN A 163 -6.14 1.58 -1.37
CA ASN A 163 -7.14 2.09 -2.30
C ASN A 163 -7.80 3.38 -1.81
N GLN A 164 -8.04 3.52 -0.50
CA GLN A 164 -8.51 4.77 0.10
C GLN A 164 -7.54 5.93 -0.20
N SER A 165 -6.23 5.69 -0.01
CA SER A 165 -5.20 6.67 -0.29
C SER A 165 -5.13 7.03 -1.77
N ALA A 166 -5.19 6.01 -2.63
CA ALA A 166 -5.21 6.16 -4.08
C ALA A 166 -6.38 7.03 -4.58
N LEU A 167 -7.59 6.79 -4.07
CA LEU A 167 -8.78 7.57 -4.43
C LEU A 167 -8.70 9.01 -3.91
N ALA A 168 -8.16 9.20 -2.71
CA ALA A 168 -8.07 10.51 -2.07
C ALA A 168 -7.13 11.46 -2.82
N VAL A 169 -6.02 10.95 -3.37
CA VAL A 169 -5.02 11.75 -4.09
C VAL A 169 -5.11 11.64 -5.62
N ASP A 170 -6.17 11.02 -6.14
CA ASP A 170 -6.36 10.86 -7.58
C ASP A 170 -6.55 12.22 -8.26
N ASP A 171 -5.59 12.65 -9.06
CA ASP A 171 -5.62 13.97 -9.68
C ASP A 171 -6.24 13.95 -11.08
N ARG A 172 -6.63 12.77 -11.59
CA ARG A 172 -7.19 12.57 -12.94
C ARG A 172 -8.40 13.46 -13.20
N THR A 173 -8.47 14.06 -14.38
CA THR A 173 -9.65 14.78 -14.89
C THR A 173 -10.78 13.79 -15.19
N SER A 174 -12.02 14.28 -15.33
CA SER A 174 -13.15 13.44 -15.73
C SER A 174 -12.94 12.76 -17.08
N GLN A 175 -12.14 13.35 -17.97
CA GLN A 175 -11.81 12.76 -19.27
C GLN A 175 -10.84 11.59 -19.12
N GLU A 176 -9.79 11.74 -18.30
CA GLU A 176 -8.81 10.68 -18.03
C GLU A 176 -9.44 9.48 -17.32
N LEU A 177 -10.38 9.72 -16.40
CA LEU A 177 -11.14 8.65 -15.74
C LEU A 177 -11.97 7.83 -16.73
N LYS A 178 -12.66 8.49 -17.67
CA LYS A 178 -13.47 7.82 -18.70
C LYS A 178 -12.63 7.06 -19.71
N ALA A 179 -11.41 7.51 -19.98
CA ALA A 179 -10.50 6.87 -20.91
C ALA A 179 -9.82 5.62 -20.33
N SER A 180 -9.94 5.35 -19.03
CA SER A 180 -9.25 4.27 -18.29
C SER A 180 -7.76 4.16 -18.62
N SER A 181 -7.14 5.28 -19.02
CA SER A 181 -5.86 5.26 -19.72
C SER A 181 -4.65 5.27 -18.80
N SER A 182 -4.84 5.53 -17.50
CA SER A 182 -3.77 5.53 -16.51
C SER A 182 -4.29 5.29 -15.10
N ALA A 183 -3.48 4.62 -14.27
CA ALA A 183 -3.70 4.48 -12.84
C ALA A 183 -3.60 5.86 -12.12
N PRO A 184 -4.16 6.00 -10.91
CA PRO A 184 -3.88 7.17 -10.07
C PRO A 184 -2.37 7.29 -9.75
N ARG A 185 -1.93 8.48 -9.33
CA ARG A 185 -0.53 8.73 -8.94
C ARG A 185 -0.05 7.83 -7.81
N TRP A 186 -0.95 7.49 -6.88
CA TRP A 186 -0.71 6.50 -5.84
C TRP A 186 -1.28 5.17 -6.29
N SER A 187 -0.42 4.22 -6.64
CA SER A 187 -0.82 2.95 -7.26
C SER A 187 0.29 1.90 -7.17
N HIS A 188 0.07 0.73 -7.75
CA HIS A 188 1.15 -0.23 -7.99
C HIS A 188 2.25 0.36 -8.90
N SER A 189 3.48 -0.16 -8.80
CA SER A 189 4.58 0.11 -9.73
C SER A 189 4.14 -0.24 -11.15
N ALA A 190 4.36 0.69 -12.08
CA ALA A 190 3.79 0.60 -13.43
C ALA A 190 4.50 -0.43 -14.32
N MET A 191 5.78 -0.69 -14.07
CA MET A 191 6.61 -1.59 -14.86
C MET A 191 7.84 -2.05 -14.06
N TYR A 192 8.40 -3.17 -14.51
CA TYR A 192 9.76 -3.60 -14.21
C TYR A 192 10.78 -2.74 -14.95
N ILE A 193 11.89 -2.44 -14.29
CA ILE A 193 12.90 -1.50 -14.76
C ILE A 193 14.29 -2.11 -14.92
N SER A 194 14.52 -3.36 -14.53
CA SER A 194 15.81 -4.05 -14.64
C SER A 194 16.10 -4.53 -16.06
N ASP A 195 17.38 -4.54 -16.43
CA ASP A 195 17.90 -5.15 -17.67
C ASP A 195 18.15 -6.67 -17.51
N ASP A 196 17.57 -7.29 -16.48
CA ASP A 196 17.68 -8.71 -16.21
C ASP A 196 17.06 -9.54 -17.34
N PRO A 197 17.82 -10.41 -18.03
CA PRO A 197 17.31 -11.22 -19.14
C PRO A 197 16.19 -12.19 -18.74
N ARG A 198 16.01 -12.45 -17.45
CA ARG A 198 14.91 -13.28 -16.91
C ARG A 198 13.57 -12.52 -16.89
N CYS A 199 13.59 -11.19 -16.97
CA CYS A 199 12.38 -10.39 -17.12
C CYS A 199 11.90 -10.49 -18.58
N HIS A 200 10.92 -11.37 -18.82
CA HIS A 200 10.36 -11.51 -20.16
C HIS A 200 9.72 -10.18 -20.61
N SER A 201 9.95 -9.74 -21.85
CA SER A 201 9.45 -8.44 -22.35
C SER A 201 7.93 -8.28 -22.23
N LYS A 202 7.18 -9.38 -22.34
CA LYS A 202 5.72 -9.45 -22.12
C LYS A 202 5.27 -9.23 -20.66
N TYR A 203 6.18 -9.24 -19.69
CA TYR A 203 5.84 -8.95 -18.29
C TYR A 203 5.60 -7.48 -18.02
N ASN A 204 6.07 -6.59 -18.91
CA ASN A 204 5.73 -5.19 -18.88
C ASN A 204 4.57 -4.87 -19.83
N LYS A 205 3.73 -3.90 -19.43
CA LYS A 205 2.74 -3.29 -20.31
C LYS A 205 3.45 -2.42 -21.36
N PRO A 206 2.88 -2.27 -22.58
CA PRO A 206 3.36 -1.29 -23.54
C PRO A 206 3.33 0.14 -22.96
N VAL A 207 4.33 0.95 -23.33
CA VAL A 207 4.48 2.34 -22.83
C VAL A 207 3.28 3.20 -23.22
N CYS A 208 2.77 4.00 -22.27
CA CYS A 208 1.68 4.93 -22.50
C CYS A 208 2.06 6.02 -23.52
N LYS A 209 1.15 6.30 -24.48
CA LYS A 209 1.39 7.24 -25.59
C LYS A 209 1.80 8.66 -25.16
N GLY A 210 1.39 9.12 -23.98
CA GLY A 210 1.68 10.47 -23.48
C GLY A 210 3.15 10.75 -23.16
N GLY A 211 3.96 9.72 -22.92
CA GLY A 211 5.36 9.85 -22.51
C GLY A 211 6.39 9.77 -23.65
N GLN A 212 5.98 9.43 -24.88
CA GLN A 212 6.92 9.06 -25.96
C GLN A 212 7.97 10.13 -26.29
N ARG A 213 7.59 11.42 -26.25
CA ARG A 213 8.53 12.52 -26.50
C ARG A 213 9.57 12.63 -25.37
N ILE A 214 9.13 12.46 -24.12
CA ILE A 214 10.01 12.51 -22.94
C ILE A 214 10.95 11.31 -22.96
N GLU A 215 10.43 10.12 -23.25
CA GLU A 215 11.20 8.89 -23.38
C GLU A 215 12.32 9.04 -24.43
N GLN A 216 12.00 9.56 -25.62
CA GLN A 216 12.99 9.81 -26.66
C GLN A 216 14.06 10.84 -26.24
N GLN A 217 13.69 11.85 -25.45
CA GLN A 217 14.65 12.82 -24.92
C GLN A 217 15.60 12.18 -23.91
N LEU A 218 15.06 11.37 -22.99
CA LEU A 218 15.86 10.64 -22.00
C LEU A 218 16.82 9.64 -22.67
N GLN A 219 16.36 8.92 -23.70
CA GLN A 219 17.20 8.00 -24.48
C GLN A 219 18.33 8.73 -25.23
N ARG A 220 18.04 9.88 -25.84
CA ARG A 220 19.08 10.73 -26.46
C ARG A 220 20.10 11.24 -25.43
N GLY A 221 19.69 11.39 -24.18
CA GLY A 221 20.57 11.70 -23.05
C GLY A 221 21.41 10.52 -22.54
N GLY A 222 21.29 9.33 -23.12
CA GLY A 222 22.07 8.14 -22.78
C GLY A 222 21.38 7.16 -21.82
N MET A 223 20.11 7.38 -21.47
CA MET A 223 19.32 6.45 -20.67
C MET A 223 18.85 5.25 -21.50
N ASP A 224 18.89 4.03 -20.95
CA ASP A 224 18.35 2.87 -21.64
C ASP A 224 16.81 2.92 -21.75
N ALA A 225 16.25 2.13 -22.67
CA ALA A 225 14.83 2.20 -23.01
C ALA A 225 13.88 1.91 -21.84
N LEU A 226 14.22 0.97 -20.95
CA LEU A 226 13.37 0.62 -19.80
C LEU A 226 13.35 1.75 -18.77
N LEU A 227 14.52 2.27 -18.41
CA LEU A 227 14.62 3.35 -17.45
C LEU A 227 14.03 4.66 -18.01
N ALA A 228 14.23 4.94 -19.30
CA ALA A 228 13.61 6.07 -19.98
C ALA A 228 12.08 5.98 -19.98
N SER A 229 11.53 4.79 -20.22
CA SER A 229 10.08 4.54 -20.17
C SER A 229 9.50 4.75 -18.78
N HIS A 230 10.22 4.30 -17.75
CA HIS A 230 9.83 4.47 -16.35
C HIS A 230 9.71 5.96 -15.99
N TYR A 231 10.77 6.74 -16.23
CA TYR A 231 10.75 8.17 -15.92
C TYR A 231 9.84 8.97 -16.84
N ALA A 232 9.69 8.60 -18.11
CA ALA A 232 8.69 9.20 -18.98
C ALA A 232 7.26 9.02 -18.46
N THR A 233 6.95 7.87 -17.85
CA THR A 233 5.64 7.63 -17.22
C THR A 233 5.39 8.55 -16.02
N ILE A 234 6.43 8.83 -15.24
CA ILE A 234 6.39 9.75 -14.09
C ILE A 234 6.25 11.20 -14.57
N LEU A 235 7.11 11.63 -15.49
CA LEU A 235 7.21 12.99 -15.99
C LEU A 235 6.07 13.38 -16.95
N ALA A 236 5.30 12.42 -17.45
CA ALA A 236 4.07 12.69 -18.19
C ALA A 236 2.92 13.20 -17.30
N ARG A 237 3.08 13.18 -15.97
CA ARG A 237 2.09 13.71 -15.02
C ARG A 237 2.31 15.20 -14.79
N ASP A 238 1.22 15.97 -14.72
CA ASP A 238 1.29 17.38 -14.36
C ASP A 238 1.87 17.56 -12.94
N PRO A 239 2.77 18.52 -12.69
CA PRO A 239 3.31 18.76 -11.36
C PRO A 239 2.22 19.17 -10.37
N ILE A 240 2.13 18.48 -9.23
CA ILE A 240 1.17 18.84 -8.16
C ILE A 240 1.86 19.36 -6.90
N ALA A 241 3.14 19.04 -6.67
CA ALA A 241 3.86 19.37 -5.45
C ALA A 241 4.77 20.61 -5.56
N LEU A 242 4.87 21.21 -6.74
CA LEU A 242 5.75 22.34 -7.00
C LEU A 242 5.14 23.64 -6.46
N THR A 243 5.86 24.31 -5.56
CA THR A 243 5.47 25.61 -5.02
C THR A 243 5.82 26.75 -5.98
N LYS A 244 5.23 27.94 -5.77
CA LYS A 244 5.59 29.14 -6.55
C LYS A 244 7.06 29.51 -6.42
N LYS A 245 7.64 29.30 -5.24
CA LYS A 245 9.06 29.57 -4.98
C LYS A 245 9.96 28.63 -5.80
N GLU A 246 9.69 27.33 -5.76
CA GLU A 246 10.47 26.32 -6.50
C GLU A 246 10.32 26.45 -8.02
N LEU A 247 9.17 26.97 -8.49
CA LEU A 247 9.01 27.29 -9.91
C LEU A 247 9.93 28.43 -10.36
N GLN A 248 10.27 29.37 -9.46
CA GLN A 248 11.13 30.51 -9.76
C GLN A 248 12.61 30.21 -9.56
N ASP A 249 12.93 29.37 -8.56
CA ASP A 249 14.30 29.09 -8.12
C ASP A 249 14.42 27.62 -7.70
N HIS A 250 15.17 26.84 -8.49
CA HIS A 250 15.45 25.42 -8.24
C HIS A 250 16.78 24.99 -8.88
N GLU A 251 17.39 23.98 -8.28
CA GLU A 251 18.40 23.14 -8.92
C GLU A 251 17.70 22.01 -9.71
N ASP A 252 18.31 21.55 -10.81
CA ASP A 252 17.69 20.55 -11.71
C ASP A 252 17.33 19.24 -10.99
N VAL A 253 18.21 18.77 -10.10
CA VAL A 253 18.00 17.52 -9.33
C VAL A 253 16.86 17.68 -8.33
N ASP A 254 16.78 18.82 -7.65
CA ASP A 254 15.73 19.09 -6.68
C ASP A 254 14.35 19.18 -7.36
N LEU A 255 14.29 19.81 -8.53
CA LEU A 255 13.07 19.82 -9.35
C LEU A 255 12.66 18.40 -9.75
N PHE A 256 13.61 17.60 -10.23
CA PHE A 256 13.33 16.22 -10.60
C PHE A 256 12.82 15.39 -9.41
N GLU A 257 13.43 15.52 -8.23
CA GLU A 257 12.97 14.86 -7.00
C GLU A 257 11.55 15.29 -6.63
N ILE A 258 11.18 16.56 -6.78
CA ILE A 258 9.81 17.04 -6.55
C ILE A 258 8.81 16.38 -7.50
N LEU A 259 9.15 16.25 -8.79
CA LEU A 259 8.28 15.63 -9.78
C LEU A 259 8.10 14.13 -9.53
N GLN A 260 9.21 13.43 -9.27
CA GLN A 260 9.23 12.01 -8.99
C GLN A 260 8.48 11.68 -7.68
N SER A 261 8.77 12.41 -6.60
CA SER A 261 8.20 12.14 -5.27
C SER A 261 6.71 12.37 -5.17
N ALA A 262 6.09 13.01 -6.17
CA ALA A 262 4.65 13.15 -6.27
C ALA A 262 3.95 11.92 -6.88
N VAL A 263 4.70 10.94 -7.42
CA VAL A 263 4.17 9.66 -7.88
C VAL A 263 4.50 8.61 -6.82
N TRP A 264 3.50 7.87 -6.35
CA TRP A 264 3.60 7.01 -5.17
C TRP A 264 3.34 5.55 -5.53
N PRO A 265 4.33 4.85 -6.12
CA PRO A 265 4.23 3.41 -6.35
C PRO A 265 4.29 2.62 -5.03
N HIS A 266 3.99 1.32 -5.06
CA HIS A 266 4.17 0.44 -3.88
C HIS A 266 5.64 0.03 -3.68
N VAL A 267 6.42 -0.05 -4.76
CA VAL A 267 7.89 -0.12 -4.69
C VAL A 267 8.44 1.07 -5.46
N ASP A 268 9.16 1.95 -4.77
CA ASP A 268 9.69 3.19 -5.36
C ASP A 268 11.19 3.06 -5.64
N PHE A 269 11.62 3.62 -6.76
CA PHE A 269 13.00 3.59 -7.23
C PHE A 269 13.64 4.96 -7.05
N LYS A 270 14.51 5.08 -6.04
CA LYS A 270 15.06 6.37 -5.59
C LYS A 270 16.43 6.64 -6.20
N VAL A 271 16.58 7.83 -6.77
CA VAL A 271 17.84 8.33 -7.32
C VAL A 271 18.84 8.69 -6.20
N PRO A 272 20.15 8.76 -6.51
CA PRO A 272 21.15 9.27 -5.58
C PRO A 272 20.86 10.71 -5.17
N SER A 273 21.20 11.08 -3.93
CA SER A 273 21.07 12.46 -3.46
C SER A 273 22.10 13.37 -4.11
N SER A 274 21.76 14.65 -4.29
CA SER A 274 22.66 15.67 -4.84
C SER A 274 23.95 15.85 -4.03
N ASP A 275 23.89 15.61 -2.72
CA ASP A 275 25.05 15.65 -1.80
C ASP A 275 25.91 14.37 -1.81
N GLY A 276 25.52 13.34 -2.57
CA GLY A 276 26.24 12.08 -2.72
C GLY A 276 26.21 11.16 -1.48
N LYS A 277 25.50 11.52 -0.39
CA LYS A 277 25.44 10.69 0.82
C LYS A 277 24.56 9.45 0.65
N ALA A 278 23.57 9.52 -0.23
CA ALA A 278 22.68 8.42 -0.54
C ALA A 278 22.88 7.98 -2.00
N GLY A 279 23.10 6.68 -2.20
CA GLY A 279 23.18 6.06 -3.52
C GLY A 279 21.82 5.71 -4.10
N TRP A 280 21.83 4.82 -5.08
CA TRP A 280 20.61 4.22 -5.64
C TRP A 280 19.89 3.40 -4.58
N ARG A 281 18.59 3.65 -4.42
CA ARG A 281 17.78 3.08 -3.34
C ARG A 281 16.49 2.50 -3.88
N VAL A 282 15.96 1.54 -3.13
CA VAL A 282 14.62 0.97 -3.36
C VAL A 282 13.83 1.15 -2.08
N GLU A 283 12.63 1.69 -2.18
CA GLU A 283 11.74 1.88 -1.04
C GLU A 283 10.52 0.97 -1.16
N PHE A 284 10.36 0.10 -0.17
CA PHE A 284 9.21 -0.78 -0.03
C PHE A 284 8.14 -0.08 0.82
N ARG A 285 6.99 0.25 0.21
CA ARG A 285 5.97 1.17 0.76
C ARG A 285 4.62 0.58 1.17
N PRO A 286 4.23 -0.68 0.83
CA PRO A 286 2.83 -1.09 0.96
C PRO A 286 2.41 -1.41 2.40
N LEU A 287 3.36 -1.70 3.30
CA LEU A 287 3.06 -2.13 4.65
C LEU A 287 2.22 -1.11 5.42
N GLU A 288 1.23 -1.62 6.15
CA GLU A 288 0.53 -0.86 7.16
C GLU A 288 1.44 -0.72 8.40
N VAL A 289 1.36 0.38 9.13
CA VAL A 289 2.05 0.48 10.42
C VAL A 289 1.33 -0.40 11.45
N GLN A 290 2.10 -1.10 12.28
CA GLN A 290 1.58 -2.06 13.26
C GLN A 290 1.35 -1.39 14.64
N PRO A 291 0.53 -2.00 15.53
CA PRO A 291 0.27 -1.47 16.87
C PRO A 291 1.51 -1.31 17.75
N THR A 292 2.47 -2.23 17.69
CA THR A 292 3.68 -2.23 18.55
C THR A 292 4.98 -2.03 17.77
N ASP A 293 6.02 -1.56 18.47
CA ASP A 293 7.37 -1.42 17.89
C ASP A 293 7.96 -2.78 17.49
N PHE A 294 7.67 -3.86 18.23
CA PHE A 294 8.15 -5.21 17.91
C PHE A 294 7.59 -5.70 16.58
N GLU A 295 6.29 -5.50 16.32
CA GLU A 295 5.68 -5.90 15.04
C GLU A 295 6.24 -5.06 13.87
N ASN A 296 6.39 -3.74 14.07
CA ASN A 296 6.99 -2.87 13.06
C ASN A 296 8.45 -3.26 12.77
N ALA A 297 9.24 -3.55 13.80
CA ALA A 297 10.60 -4.06 13.68
C ALA A 297 10.64 -5.41 12.96
N SER A 298 9.69 -6.32 13.25
CA SER A 298 9.60 -7.63 12.61
C SER A 298 9.44 -7.54 11.10
N PHE A 299 8.51 -6.69 10.63
CA PHE A 299 8.36 -6.45 9.20
C PHE A 299 9.59 -5.77 8.57
N ALA A 300 10.18 -4.79 9.25
CA ALA A 300 11.35 -4.10 8.75
C ALA A 300 12.56 -5.05 8.60
N ILE A 301 12.81 -5.87 9.62
CA ILE A 301 13.84 -6.90 9.62
C ILE A 301 13.58 -7.91 8.51
N PHE A 302 12.35 -8.39 8.36
CA PHE A 302 12.01 -9.36 7.33
C PHE A 302 12.21 -8.81 5.92
N VAL A 303 11.74 -7.58 5.62
CA VAL A 303 11.95 -6.97 4.30
C VAL A 303 13.44 -6.77 4.02
N ALA A 304 14.22 -6.32 5.00
CA ALA A 304 15.65 -6.14 4.86
C ALA A 304 16.39 -7.47 4.63
N LEU A 305 16.08 -8.51 5.41
CA LEU A 305 16.65 -9.83 5.22
C LEU A 305 16.22 -10.45 3.89
N LEU A 306 14.94 -10.36 3.53
CA LEU A 306 14.42 -10.87 2.25
C LEU A 306 15.10 -10.19 1.06
N ALA A 307 15.32 -8.88 1.10
CA ALA A 307 16.08 -8.19 0.07
C ALA A 307 17.51 -8.74 -0.07
N ARG A 308 18.18 -9.04 1.05
CA ARG A 308 19.50 -9.66 1.03
C ARG A 308 19.46 -11.10 0.52
N THR A 309 18.46 -11.88 0.93
CA THR A 309 18.21 -13.25 0.45
C THR A 309 17.98 -13.29 -1.06
N ILE A 310 17.19 -12.36 -1.61
CA ILE A 310 16.96 -12.22 -3.05
C ILE A 310 18.27 -11.99 -3.80
N LEU A 311 19.14 -11.12 -3.29
CA LEU A 311 20.43 -10.81 -3.89
C LEU A 311 21.44 -11.96 -3.75
N HIS A 312 21.50 -12.58 -2.56
CA HIS A 312 22.44 -13.64 -2.23
C HIS A 312 22.17 -14.92 -3.04
N PHE A 313 20.90 -15.32 -3.17
CA PHE A 313 20.51 -16.52 -3.93
C PHE A 313 20.11 -16.24 -5.39
N ASP A 314 20.26 -14.99 -5.86
CA ASP A 314 19.89 -14.55 -7.22
C ASP A 314 18.45 -14.95 -7.61
N LEU A 315 17.50 -14.72 -6.71
CA LEU A 315 16.11 -15.19 -6.85
C LEU A 315 15.33 -14.46 -7.96
N ASN A 316 14.67 -15.23 -8.82
CA ASN A 316 13.76 -14.73 -9.84
C ASN A 316 12.30 -14.82 -9.38
N LEU A 317 11.66 -13.69 -9.11
CA LEU A 317 10.28 -13.56 -8.67
C LEU A 317 9.36 -12.95 -9.74
N TYR A 318 9.87 -12.69 -10.95
CA TYR A 318 9.09 -12.05 -12.01
C TYR A 318 7.82 -12.84 -12.34
N ILE A 319 6.72 -12.10 -12.40
CA ILE A 319 5.43 -12.48 -12.97
C ILE A 319 4.94 -11.31 -13.85
N PRO A 320 3.97 -11.48 -14.76
CA PRO A 320 3.42 -10.33 -15.49
C PRO A 320 2.99 -9.20 -14.53
N ILE A 321 3.37 -7.95 -14.80
CA ILE A 321 3.08 -6.81 -13.90
C ILE A 321 1.57 -6.62 -13.68
N GLU A 322 0.75 -7.02 -14.65
CA GLU A 322 -0.72 -7.01 -14.53
C GLU A 322 -1.23 -7.98 -13.44
N LYS A 323 -0.49 -9.06 -13.18
CA LYS A 323 -0.79 -10.00 -12.09
C LYS A 323 -0.36 -9.44 -10.73
N VAL A 324 0.67 -8.60 -10.68
CA VAL A 324 0.99 -7.80 -9.49
C VAL A 324 -0.14 -6.80 -9.21
N GLU A 325 -0.66 -6.12 -10.25
CA GLU A 325 -1.81 -5.22 -10.12
C GLU A 325 -3.07 -5.97 -9.65
N GLU A 326 -3.36 -7.15 -10.20
CA GLU A 326 -4.48 -7.99 -9.74
C GLU A 326 -4.30 -8.40 -8.27
N ASN A 327 -3.09 -8.79 -7.87
CA ASN A 327 -2.76 -9.11 -6.48
C ASN A 327 -2.93 -7.89 -5.55
N MET A 328 -2.61 -6.68 -5.99
CA MET A 328 -2.85 -5.46 -5.21
C MET A 328 -4.35 -5.25 -4.94
N GLN A 329 -5.23 -5.63 -5.87
CA GLN A 329 -6.68 -5.61 -5.63
C GLN A 329 -7.12 -6.72 -4.69
N ARG A 330 -6.64 -7.96 -4.88
CA ARG A 330 -6.95 -9.11 -4.01
C ARG A 330 -6.57 -8.87 -2.55
N ALA A 331 -5.45 -8.19 -2.32
CA ALA A 331 -5.00 -7.85 -0.97
C ALA A 331 -6.01 -6.99 -0.18
N HIS A 332 -6.92 -6.27 -0.85
CA HIS A 332 -7.96 -5.47 -0.20
C HIS A 332 -9.16 -6.27 0.27
N THR A 333 -9.34 -7.52 -0.18
CA THR A 333 -10.40 -8.39 0.34
C THR A 333 -10.26 -8.47 1.86
N ARG A 334 -11.37 -8.27 2.59
CA ARG A 334 -11.36 -8.43 4.05
C ARG A 334 -10.86 -9.82 4.42
N ASN A 335 -9.89 -9.87 5.32
CA ASN A 335 -9.18 -11.07 5.74
C ASN A 335 -8.50 -11.81 4.56
N ALA A 336 -7.98 -11.06 3.57
CA ALA A 336 -7.30 -11.59 2.39
C ALA A 336 -6.19 -12.60 2.73
N VAL A 337 -5.48 -12.39 3.85
CA VAL A 337 -4.41 -13.31 4.32
C VAL A 337 -4.89 -14.76 4.46
N MET A 338 -6.16 -14.96 4.85
CA MET A 338 -6.76 -16.29 5.03
C MET A 338 -7.66 -16.72 3.89
N SER A 339 -8.26 -15.76 3.17
CA SER A 339 -9.37 -16.03 2.23
C SER A 339 -8.99 -15.95 0.76
N GLU A 340 -7.88 -15.29 0.42
CA GLU A 340 -7.46 -15.08 -0.96
C GLU A 340 -6.27 -15.97 -1.35
N ARG A 341 -6.10 -16.12 -2.66
CA ARG A 341 -4.90 -16.66 -3.27
C ARG A 341 -4.29 -15.58 -4.16
N PHE A 342 -2.97 -15.60 -4.34
CA PHE A 342 -2.21 -14.58 -5.04
C PHE A 342 -1.36 -15.21 -6.13
N PHE A 343 -1.22 -14.54 -7.27
CA PHE A 343 -0.29 -14.97 -8.31
C PHE A 343 1.14 -14.84 -7.80
N PHE A 344 1.89 -15.93 -7.83
CA PHE A 344 3.27 -15.96 -7.37
C PHE A 344 4.12 -16.90 -8.21
N ARG A 345 5.42 -16.61 -8.28
CA ARG A 345 6.39 -17.40 -9.04
C ARG A 345 6.44 -18.83 -8.49
N ARG A 346 6.39 -19.83 -9.40
CA ARG A 346 6.63 -21.23 -9.03
C ARG A 346 8.11 -21.53 -8.81
N LYS A 347 8.93 -21.24 -9.82
CA LYS A 347 10.37 -21.55 -9.85
C LYS A 347 11.18 -20.28 -9.69
N ILE A 348 11.81 -20.15 -8.52
CA ILE A 348 12.56 -18.96 -8.12
C ILE A 348 14.05 -19.02 -8.43
N HIS A 349 14.59 -20.21 -8.71
CA HIS A 349 15.98 -20.35 -9.12
C HIS A 349 16.10 -20.33 -10.66
N PRO A 350 17.20 -19.76 -11.20
CA PRO A 350 17.52 -19.86 -12.61
C PRO A 350 17.51 -21.31 -13.08
N THR A 351 16.96 -21.55 -14.26
CA THR A 351 16.70 -22.89 -14.76
C THR A 351 17.12 -22.90 -16.23
N GLN A 352 17.96 -23.85 -16.64
CA GLN A 352 18.54 -23.88 -18.01
C GLN A 352 17.53 -24.17 -19.13
N GLU A 353 16.24 -24.37 -18.83
CA GLU A 353 15.24 -24.74 -19.83
C GLU A 353 14.66 -23.51 -20.54
N GLU A 354 14.98 -23.39 -21.83
CA GLU A 354 14.70 -22.22 -22.68
C GLU A 354 13.29 -22.19 -23.31
N LYS A 355 12.42 -23.17 -23.05
CA LYS A 355 11.10 -23.27 -23.71
C LYS A 355 9.98 -23.64 -22.75
N ARG A 356 9.55 -22.70 -21.91
CA ARG A 356 8.30 -22.85 -21.13
C ARG A 356 7.26 -21.84 -21.58
N ASN A 357 6.00 -22.23 -21.47
CA ASN A 357 4.91 -21.28 -21.60
C ASN A 357 4.98 -20.30 -20.42
N LEU A 358 4.80 -19.01 -20.66
CA LEU A 358 4.91 -17.97 -19.61
C LEU A 358 3.89 -18.19 -18.48
N ASP A 359 2.72 -18.72 -18.82
CA ASP A 359 1.67 -19.02 -17.86
C ASP A 359 2.02 -20.19 -16.91
N ASP A 360 3.04 -20.98 -17.24
CA ASP A 360 3.53 -22.04 -16.36
C ASP A 360 4.55 -21.54 -15.32
N GLU A 361 5.03 -20.30 -15.45
CA GLU A 361 6.06 -19.73 -14.58
C GLU A 361 5.53 -19.27 -13.22
N TYR A 362 4.21 -19.06 -13.11
CA TYR A 362 3.53 -18.56 -11.92
C TYR A 362 2.21 -19.30 -11.65
N THR A 363 1.69 -19.19 -10.44
CA THR A 363 0.45 -19.86 -10.01
C THR A 363 -0.21 -19.13 -8.85
N MET A 364 -1.45 -19.49 -8.54
CA MET A 364 -2.17 -18.98 -7.37
C MET A 364 -1.76 -19.73 -6.11
N MET A 365 -1.17 -19.03 -5.14
CA MET A 365 -0.75 -19.56 -3.83
C MET A 365 -1.48 -18.82 -2.70
N THR A 366 -1.73 -19.49 -1.58
CA THR A 366 -2.14 -18.81 -0.34
C THR A 366 -0.97 -18.00 0.22
N ILE A 367 -1.24 -17.02 1.10
CA ILE A 367 -0.15 -16.30 1.78
C ILE A 367 0.70 -17.27 2.60
N ASP A 368 0.09 -18.24 3.29
CA ASP A 368 0.81 -19.32 3.97
C ASP A 368 1.77 -20.05 3.05
N GLY A 369 1.31 -20.46 1.87
CA GLY A 369 2.14 -21.13 0.86
C GLY A 369 3.33 -20.28 0.39
N VAL A 370 3.13 -18.98 0.20
CA VAL A 370 4.22 -18.06 -0.19
C VAL A 370 5.19 -17.81 0.97
N ILE A 371 4.72 -17.65 2.20
CA ILE A 371 5.57 -17.26 3.33
C ILE A 371 6.27 -18.48 3.92
N ASN A 372 5.55 -19.56 4.16
CA ASN A 372 6.02 -20.75 4.87
C ASN A 372 6.38 -21.92 3.96
N GLY A 373 5.97 -21.85 2.69
CA GLY A 373 6.19 -22.90 1.70
C GLY A 373 4.94 -23.73 1.45
N SER A 374 4.95 -24.47 0.34
CA SER A 374 3.89 -25.40 -0.01
C SER A 374 4.48 -26.71 -0.52
N GLU A 375 4.05 -27.83 0.02
CA GLU A 375 4.42 -29.15 -0.49
C GLU A 375 3.77 -29.42 -1.85
N SER A 376 4.39 -30.30 -2.65
CA SER A 376 3.79 -30.77 -3.89
C SER A 376 2.57 -31.64 -3.57
N SER A 377 1.37 -31.22 -3.98
CA SER A 377 0.20 -32.10 -3.89
C SER A 377 0.19 -33.05 -5.10
N SER A 378 -0.22 -34.30 -4.89
CA SER A 378 -0.38 -35.28 -5.97
C SER A 378 -1.60 -35.00 -6.87
N SER A 379 -2.46 -34.07 -6.46
CA SER A 379 -3.74 -33.72 -7.10
C SER A 379 -3.71 -32.41 -7.89
N GLU A 380 -2.76 -31.51 -7.63
CA GLU A 380 -2.52 -30.30 -8.43
C GLU A 380 -1.11 -30.37 -9.02
N ALA A 381 -0.90 -29.94 -10.26
CA ALA A 381 0.42 -29.87 -10.91
C ALA A 381 1.33 -28.77 -10.30
N ILE A 382 1.22 -28.53 -8.99
CA ILE A 382 1.96 -27.52 -8.24
C ILE A 382 3.23 -28.20 -7.72
N GLN A 383 4.34 -27.84 -8.34
CA GLN A 383 5.67 -28.14 -7.82
C GLN A 383 5.85 -27.48 -6.45
N SER A 384 6.57 -28.14 -5.54
CA SER A 384 6.84 -27.61 -4.21
C SER A 384 7.49 -26.23 -4.27
N PHE A 385 7.07 -25.35 -3.36
CA PHE A 385 7.63 -24.01 -3.18
C PHE A 385 8.26 -23.93 -1.78
N PRO A 386 9.51 -23.48 -1.65
CA PRO A 386 10.23 -23.54 -0.36
C PRO A 386 9.67 -22.60 0.71
N GLY A 387 9.05 -21.49 0.35
CA GLY A 387 8.62 -20.45 1.29
C GLY A 387 9.66 -19.34 1.44
N LEU A 388 9.19 -18.09 1.59
CA LEU A 388 10.09 -16.94 1.79
C LEU A 388 10.80 -16.97 3.15
N ILE A 389 10.14 -17.42 4.22
CA ILE A 389 10.76 -17.54 5.55
C ILE A 389 11.87 -18.60 5.54
N PRO A 390 11.66 -19.83 5.02
CA PRO A 390 12.73 -20.81 4.90
C PRO A 390 13.94 -20.30 4.12
N LEU A 391 13.74 -19.58 3.01
CA LEU A 391 14.84 -18.96 2.25
C LEU A 391 15.59 -17.91 3.07
N VAL A 392 14.88 -17.07 3.80
CA VAL A 392 15.49 -16.07 4.70
C VAL A 392 16.27 -16.75 5.82
N GLN A 393 15.75 -17.84 6.39
CA GLN A 393 16.45 -18.62 7.40
C GLN A 393 17.75 -19.23 6.86
N SER A 394 17.72 -19.82 5.66
CA SER A 394 18.95 -20.32 5.00
C SER A 394 19.97 -19.20 4.79
N TYR A 395 19.54 -18.03 4.30
CA TYR A 395 20.43 -16.87 4.16
C TYR A 395 21.06 -16.45 5.49
N VAL A 396 20.28 -16.43 6.59
CA VAL A 396 20.80 -16.09 7.91
C VAL A 396 21.79 -17.13 8.41
N GLU A 397 21.54 -18.41 8.15
CA GLU A 397 22.45 -19.49 8.50
C GLU A 397 23.77 -19.42 7.72
N ASP A 398 23.70 -19.11 6.41
CA ASP A 398 24.87 -19.02 5.54
C ASP A 398 25.75 -17.80 5.86
N GLU A 399 25.17 -16.60 5.89
CA GLU A 399 25.94 -15.35 6.05
C GLU A 399 26.34 -15.04 7.49
N TYR A 400 25.53 -15.48 8.47
CA TYR A 400 25.77 -15.18 9.89
C TYR A 400 26.15 -16.43 10.69
N ALA A 401 26.68 -17.46 10.04
CA ALA A 401 27.14 -18.70 10.69
C ALA A 401 28.10 -18.46 11.87
N ALA A 402 28.96 -17.44 11.75
CA ALA A 402 29.95 -17.05 12.75
C ALA A 402 29.35 -16.30 13.96
N GLU A 403 28.13 -15.76 13.84
CA GLU A 403 27.49 -15.04 14.94
C GLU A 403 26.94 -16.01 16.00
N PRO A 404 26.94 -15.61 17.30
CA PRO A 404 26.39 -16.43 18.37
C PRO A 404 24.96 -16.88 18.07
N GLN A 405 24.68 -18.15 18.36
CA GLN A 405 23.35 -18.75 18.12
C GLN A 405 22.21 -17.94 18.75
N GLU A 406 22.45 -17.30 19.90
CA GLU A 406 21.46 -16.46 20.56
C GLU A 406 21.05 -15.25 19.72
N LYS A 407 21.99 -14.58 19.04
CA LYS A 407 21.67 -13.45 18.15
C LYS A 407 20.86 -13.90 16.94
N ARG A 408 21.23 -15.04 16.34
CA ARG A 408 20.45 -15.65 15.24
C ARG A 408 19.05 -16.01 15.70
N ARG A 409 18.89 -16.56 16.91
CA ARG A 409 17.59 -16.88 17.51
C ARG A 409 16.72 -15.65 17.76
N GLN A 410 17.31 -14.49 18.09
CA GLN A 410 16.55 -13.23 18.20
C GLN A 410 15.91 -12.84 16.86
N LEU A 411 16.63 -12.98 15.74
CA LEU A 411 16.04 -12.76 14.41
C LEU A 411 14.88 -13.71 14.13
N LEU A 412 15.00 -14.99 14.53
CA LEU A 412 13.93 -15.98 14.35
C LEU A 412 12.62 -15.60 15.07
N LYS A 413 12.68 -14.87 16.19
CA LYS A 413 11.46 -14.38 16.87
C LYS A 413 10.67 -13.41 15.99
N HIS A 414 11.36 -12.52 15.28
CA HIS A 414 10.74 -11.59 14.34
C HIS A 414 10.13 -12.32 13.14
N LEU A 415 10.80 -13.37 12.65
CA LEU A 415 10.28 -14.20 11.55
C LEU A 415 9.06 -15.02 11.98
N ASP A 416 9.02 -15.51 13.22
CA ASP A 416 7.91 -16.31 13.75
C ASP A 416 6.58 -15.53 13.78
N LEU A 417 6.61 -14.22 14.06
CA LEU A 417 5.42 -13.37 13.95
C LEU A 417 4.81 -13.44 12.54
N ILE A 418 5.65 -13.31 11.51
CA ILE A 418 5.22 -13.31 10.11
C ILE A 418 4.73 -14.71 9.71
N ARG A 419 5.44 -15.76 10.15
CA ARG A 419 5.07 -17.17 9.97
C ARG A 419 3.65 -17.42 10.50
N LYS A 420 3.40 -17.05 11.75
CA LYS A 420 2.14 -17.27 12.46
C LYS A 420 0.98 -16.45 11.91
N ARG A 421 1.23 -15.25 11.39
CA ARG A 421 0.20 -14.48 10.67
C ARG A 421 -0.18 -15.11 9.35
N ALA A 422 0.80 -15.64 8.63
CA ALA A 422 0.55 -16.32 7.37
C ALA A 422 -0.27 -17.62 7.56
N THR A 423 -0.04 -18.38 8.64
CA THR A 423 -0.83 -19.58 8.98
C THR A 423 -2.22 -19.27 9.57
N GLY A 424 -2.42 -18.04 10.05
CA GLY A 424 -3.61 -17.64 10.82
C GLY A 424 -3.58 -18.03 12.30
N GLU A 425 -2.45 -18.54 12.80
CA GLU A 425 -2.23 -18.76 14.25
C GLU A 425 -2.29 -17.44 15.03
N LEU A 426 -1.80 -16.35 14.41
CA LEU A 426 -1.97 -14.98 14.91
C LEU A 426 -2.84 -14.16 13.93
N PRO A 427 -3.77 -13.34 14.43
CA PRO A 427 -4.54 -12.46 13.57
C PRO A 427 -3.68 -11.30 13.04
N THR A 428 -4.11 -10.72 11.93
CA THR A 428 -3.66 -9.37 11.55
C THR A 428 -4.25 -8.34 12.51
N PRO A 429 -3.62 -7.16 12.69
CA PRO A 429 -4.20 -6.11 13.50
C PRO A 429 -5.60 -5.69 13.04
N ALA A 430 -5.89 -5.72 11.73
CA ALA A 430 -7.23 -5.46 11.22
C ALA A 430 -8.26 -6.48 11.72
N SER A 431 -7.95 -7.77 11.64
CA SER A 431 -8.82 -8.84 12.14
C SER A 431 -9.01 -8.77 13.66
N TRP A 432 -7.94 -8.47 14.40
CA TRP A 432 -8.01 -8.26 15.86
C TRP A 432 -8.87 -7.05 16.23
N MET A 433 -8.65 -5.89 15.61
CA MET A 433 -9.43 -4.67 15.87
C MET A 433 -10.91 -4.84 15.51
N ARG A 434 -11.21 -5.56 14.42
CA ARG A 434 -12.58 -5.88 14.04
C ARG A 434 -13.25 -6.76 15.10
N ARG A 435 -12.56 -7.81 15.57
CA ARG A 435 -13.06 -8.68 16.63
C ARG A 435 -13.31 -7.90 17.92
N PHE A 436 -12.37 -7.02 18.31
CA PHE A 436 -12.51 -6.14 19.47
C PHE A 436 -13.81 -5.34 19.42
N VAL A 437 -14.13 -4.73 18.26
CA VAL A 437 -15.40 -4.00 18.08
C VAL A 437 -16.59 -4.94 18.17
N GLN A 438 -16.55 -6.10 17.50
CA GLN A 438 -17.66 -7.05 17.46
C GLN A 438 -18.00 -7.65 18.82
N GLU A 439 -17.02 -7.77 19.71
CA GLU A 439 -17.17 -8.30 21.07
C GLU A 439 -17.46 -7.22 22.12
N HIS A 440 -17.44 -5.94 21.75
CA HIS A 440 -17.66 -4.83 22.67
C HIS A 440 -19.13 -4.73 23.09
N GLU A 441 -19.38 -4.49 24.38
CA GLU A 441 -20.74 -4.41 24.97
C GLU A 441 -21.68 -3.35 24.35
N GLU A 442 -21.14 -2.30 23.74
CA GLU A 442 -21.91 -1.23 23.10
C GLU A 442 -22.15 -1.46 21.61
N TYR A 443 -21.51 -2.49 21.03
CA TYR A 443 -21.63 -2.76 19.60
C TYR A 443 -22.98 -3.38 19.29
N LYS A 444 -23.70 -2.78 18.34
CA LYS A 444 -25.09 -3.12 18.03
C LYS A 444 -25.24 -3.97 16.77
N GLN A 445 -24.15 -4.58 16.29
CA GLN A 445 -24.13 -5.35 15.04
C GLN A 445 -24.57 -4.52 13.81
N ASP A 446 -24.38 -3.21 13.88
CA ASP A 446 -24.81 -2.23 12.86
C ASP A 446 -23.63 -1.62 12.09
N SER A 447 -22.44 -2.19 12.27
CA SER A 447 -21.16 -1.71 11.72
C SER A 447 -20.70 -0.34 12.22
N ILE A 448 -21.33 0.22 13.26
CA ILE A 448 -20.96 1.53 13.83
C ILE A 448 -19.94 1.34 14.95
N VAL A 449 -18.85 2.12 14.87
CA VAL A 449 -17.82 2.22 15.92
C VAL A 449 -18.09 3.48 16.73
N SER A 450 -18.77 3.36 17.87
CA SER A 450 -19.12 4.49 18.76
C SER A 450 -17.87 5.20 19.33
N GLU A 451 -18.05 6.36 19.94
CA GLU A 451 -16.95 7.07 20.64
C GLU A 451 -16.40 6.25 21.80
N ARG A 452 -17.27 5.56 22.55
CA ARG A 452 -16.87 4.66 23.63
C ARG A 452 -16.04 3.50 23.10
N ILE A 453 -16.53 2.80 22.06
CA ILE A 453 -15.81 1.69 21.43
C ILE A 453 -14.44 2.16 20.92
N CYS A 454 -14.40 3.32 20.25
CA CYS A 454 -13.15 3.90 19.76
C CYS A 454 -12.21 4.25 20.91
N PHE A 455 -12.70 4.83 22.00
CA PHE A 455 -11.90 5.17 23.17
C PHE A 455 -11.29 3.93 23.82
N ASP A 456 -12.10 2.90 24.07
CA ASP A 456 -11.64 1.65 24.69
C ASP A 456 -10.63 0.92 23.78
N LEU A 457 -10.87 0.91 22.46
CA LEU A 457 -9.90 0.39 21.50
C LEU A 457 -8.56 1.14 21.55
N MET A 458 -8.59 2.48 21.60
CA MET A 458 -7.38 3.29 21.68
C MET A 458 -6.63 3.08 22.99
N GLN A 459 -7.34 2.88 24.10
CA GLN A 459 -6.72 2.48 25.37
C GLN A 459 -6.04 1.12 25.25
N ARG A 460 -6.71 0.14 24.63
CA ARG A 460 -6.13 -1.20 24.43
C ARG A 460 -4.87 -1.14 23.56
N ILE A 461 -4.88 -0.39 22.46
CA ILE A 461 -3.71 -0.18 21.59
C ILE A 461 -2.57 0.50 22.34
N ARG A 462 -2.86 1.53 23.14
CA ARG A 462 -1.86 2.19 24.00
C ARG A 462 -1.21 1.19 24.96
N ASP A 463 -2.03 0.35 25.60
CA ASP A 463 -1.54 -0.62 26.59
C ASP A 463 -0.69 -1.70 25.92
N LEU A 464 -1.04 -2.16 24.71
CA LEU A 464 -0.19 -3.03 23.89
C LEU A 464 1.17 -2.40 23.57
N GLY A 465 1.19 -1.11 23.21
CA GLY A 465 2.43 -0.39 22.92
C GLY A 465 3.30 -0.10 24.15
N ALA A 466 2.68 0.06 25.33
CA ALA A 466 3.38 0.34 26.59
C ALA A 466 3.86 -0.91 27.32
N ALA A 467 3.24 -2.06 27.08
CA ALA A 467 3.65 -3.32 27.68
C ALA A 467 5.05 -3.71 27.20
N HIS A 468 6.03 -3.68 28.11
CA HIS A 468 7.31 -4.40 27.94
C HIS A 468 7.15 -5.93 28.06
N ALA A 469 5.91 -6.42 28.17
CA ALA A 469 5.56 -7.80 28.44
C ALA A 469 4.71 -8.36 27.30
N PHE A 470 5.01 -9.60 26.94
CA PHE A 470 4.36 -10.32 25.86
C PHE A 470 2.83 -10.29 26.00
N SER A 471 2.12 -9.89 24.96
CA SER A 471 0.69 -10.08 24.78
C SER A 471 0.44 -11.19 23.73
N ASP A 472 -0.13 -12.30 24.19
CA ASP A 472 -0.53 -13.43 23.35
C ASP A 472 -1.59 -13.04 22.28
N GLU A 473 -2.25 -11.88 22.40
CA GLU A 473 -3.30 -11.44 21.47
C GLU A 473 -2.78 -11.12 20.06
N LEU A 474 -1.54 -10.63 19.96
CA LEU A 474 -0.86 -10.32 18.70
C LEU A 474 0.52 -11.00 18.59
N GLY A 475 0.89 -11.84 19.56
CA GLY A 475 2.16 -12.57 19.61
C GLY A 475 3.38 -11.68 19.83
N THR A 476 3.17 -10.49 20.39
CA THR A 476 4.21 -9.53 20.82
C THR A 476 4.71 -9.85 22.20
#